data_AF-A0A8T1PI87-F1
#
_entry.id   AF-A0A8T1PI87-F1
#
_cell.length_a   1.000
_cell.length_b   1.000
_cell.length_c   1.000
_cell.angle_alpha   90.00
_cell.angle_beta   90.00
_cell.angle_gamma   90.00
#
_symmetry.space_group_name_H-M   'P 1'
#
loop_
_entity.id
_entity.type
_entity.pdbx_description
1 polymer ?
#
loop_
_entity_poly.entity_id
_entity_poly.type
_entity_poly.pdbx_seq_one_letter_code
_entity_poly.pdbx_strand_id
1 'polypeptide(L)'
;MNEKERYESLRHCRWVDEVIPNAPWVLTMEFLDKHQIDYVAHDSLPYADASGAGKDVYEFVKSIGKFKETKRTDGISTSDIIMRILKDYNQYVMRNLDRGYTRKDLGVSYVKEKRLRVNMGLKKLRERVKKQQEKVGEKIQTVAKTARIHRNEWVENADRLVAGFLEMFEEGCHKMGTAIKDRIQERLRGQQLRGLIYDEEFDVFYDDSDEDEDEEEDEEKDYYDNEDEK
;
A
#
# COMPACT_ATOMS: atom_id res chain seq x y z
N MET A 1 19.03 -3.00 -2.08
CA MET A 1 20.31 -3.33 -1.42
C MET A 1 20.90 -4.56 -2.09
N ASN A 2 22.18 -4.54 -2.44
CA ASN A 2 22.92 -5.73 -2.89
C ASN A 2 23.32 -6.61 -1.70
N GLU A 3 23.88 -7.80 -1.96
CA GLU A 3 24.25 -8.74 -0.89
C GLU A 3 25.26 -8.17 0.11
N LYS A 4 26.27 -7.42 -0.35
CA LYS A 4 27.32 -6.86 0.50
C LYS A 4 26.75 -5.81 1.45
N GLU A 5 25.88 -4.95 0.95
CA GLU A 5 25.15 -3.96 1.76
C GLU A 5 24.29 -4.64 2.83
N ARG A 6 23.65 -5.78 2.51
CA ARG A 6 22.87 -6.54 3.49
C ARG A 6 23.78 -7.15 4.57
N TYR A 7 24.93 -7.68 4.20
CA TYR A 7 25.90 -8.22 5.16
C TYR A 7 26.40 -7.15 6.13
N GLU A 8 26.77 -5.96 5.63
CA GLU A 8 27.18 -4.85 6.51
C GLU A 8 26.04 -4.35 7.41
N SER A 9 24.81 -4.30 6.88
CA SER A 9 23.63 -3.93 7.68
C SER A 9 23.46 -4.84 8.90
N LEU A 10 23.59 -6.16 8.71
CA LEU A 10 23.49 -7.13 9.82
C LEU A 10 24.62 -6.97 10.85
N ARG A 11 25.84 -6.64 10.43
CA ARG A 11 26.99 -6.43 11.35
C ARG A 11 26.82 -5.22 12.26
N HIS A 12 25.96 -4.27 11.88
CA HIS A 12 25.63 -3.10 12.70
C HIS A 12 24.39 -3.31 13.57
N CYS A 13 23.78 -4.49 13.54
CA CYS A 13 22.68 -4.83 14.44
C CYS A 13 23.23 -5.14 15.84
N ARG A 14 22.66 -4.48 16.87
CA ARG A 14 23.07 -4.63 18.28
C ARG A 14 23.09 -6.07 18.79
N TRP A 15 22.23 -6.92 18.23
CA TRP A 15 21.97 -8.29 18.71
C TRP A 15 22.72 -9.37 17.91
N VAL A 16 23.57 -8.98 16.97
CA VAL A 16 24.27 -9.91 16.08
C VAL A 16 25.73 -10.03 16.50
N ASP A 17 26.17 -11.26 16.79
CA ASP A 17 27.56 -11.57 17.12
C ASP A 17 28.38 -12.01 15.88
N GLU A 18 27.79 -12.83 15.00
CA GLU A 18 28.42 -13.35 13.79
C GLU A 18 27.47 -13.26 12.58
N VAL A 19 28.02 -12.98 11.40
CA VAL A 19 27.29 -13.00 10.12
C VAL A 19 27.91 -14.03 9.19
N ILE A 20 27.13 -15.05 8.81
CA ILE A 20 27.52 -16.08 7.83
C ILE A 20 27.05 -15.65 6.43
N PRO A 21 27.96 -15.25 5.50
CA PRO A 21 27.58 -14.89 4.15
C PRO A 21 27.15 -16.11 3.33
N ASN A 22 26.35 -15.90 2.27
CA ASN A 22 25.91 -16.96 1.36
C ASN A 22 25.22 -18.13 2.07
N ALA A 23 24.37 -17.83 3.06
CA ALA A 23 23.58 -18.84 3.76
C ALA A 23 22.69 -19.62 2.76
N PRO A 24 22.52 -20.94 2.95
CA PRO A 24 21.73 -21.76 2.05
C PRO A 24 20.24 -21.43 2.17
N TRP A 25 19.50 -21.64 1.07
CA TRP A 25 18.05 -21.46 1.06
C TRP A 25 17.31 -22.50 1.93
N VAL A 26 17.78 -23.74 1.92
CA VAL A 26 17.29 -24.84 2.76
C VAL A 26 18.40 -25.28 3.70
N LEU A 27 18.11 -25.33 4.99
CA LEU A 27 19.08 -25.74 6.01
C LEU A 27 19.28 -27.26 6.00
N THR A 28 20.52 -27.69 6.11
CA THR A 28 20.91 -29.10 6.17
C THR A 28 21.61 -29.42 7.49
N MET A 29 21.62 -30.68 7.91
CA MET A 29 22.36 -31.10 9.10
C MET A 29 23.85 -30.74 9.01
N GLU A 30 24.46 -30.89 7.83
CA GLU A 30 25.85 -30.51 7.59
C GLU A 30 26.10 -29.02 7.87
N PHE A 31 25.18 -28.14 7.47
CA PHE A 31 25.29 -26.71 7.74
C PHE A 31 25.15 -26.41 9.24
N LEU A 32 24.20 -27.07 9.91
CA LEU A 32 23.99 -26.93 11.36
C LEU A 32 25.22 -27.38 12.14
N ASP A 33 25.80 -28.53 11.80
CA ASP A 33 26.97 -29.09 12.47
C ASP A 33 28.22 -28.24 12.22
N LYS A 34 28.43 -27.79 10.98
CA LYS A 34 29.58 -26.96 10.59
C LYS A 34 29.64 -25.65 11.39
N HIS A 35 28.48 -25.03 11.63
CA HIS A 35 28.37 -23.76 12.34
C HIS A 35 27.96 -23.93 13.81
N GLN A 36 27.90 -25.16 14.31
CA GLN A 36 27.52 -25.50 15.69
C GLN A 36 26.20 -24.85 16.13
N ILE A 37 25.18 -24.93 15.27
CA ILE A 37 23.88 -24.29 15.49
C ILE A 37 23.00 -25.15 16.40
N ASP A 38 22.67 -24.61 17.57
CA ASP A 38 21.74 -25.25 18.52
C ASP A 38 20.27 -25.05 18.14
N TYR A 39 19.91 -23.83 17.76
CA TYR A 39 18.55 -23.44 17.41
C TYR A 39 18.49 -22.53 16.19
N VAL A 40 17.39 -22.62 15.45
CA VAL A 40 17.07 -21.77 14.30
C VAL A 40 15.85 -20.93 14.64
N ALA A 41 15.97 -19.61 14.54
CA ALA A 41 14.91 -18.67 14.90
C ALA A 41 14.30 -17.99 13.66
N HIS A 42 12.99 -18.10 13.48
CA HIS A 42 12.22 -17.44 12.42
C HIS A 42 10.73 -17.34 12.84
N ASP A 43 9.94 -16.53 12.12
CA ASP A 43 8.49 -16.53 12.31
C ASP A 43 7.87 -17.91 12.01
N SER A 44 6.69 -18.17 12.59
CA SER A 44 6.05 -19.49 12.57
C SER A 44 5.39 -19.85 11.24
N LEU A 45 5.26 -18.90 10.31
CA LEU A 45 4.56 -19.11 9.06
C LEU A 45 5.33 -20.09 8.15
N PRO A 46 4.66 -21.04 7.49
CA PRO A 46 5.31 -21.93 6.52
C PRO A 46 5.94 -21.12 5.38
N TYR A 47 7.22 -21.36 5.12
CA TYR A 47 7.93 -20.65 4.06
C TYR A 47 8.11 -21.58 2.87
N ALA A 48 7.31 -21.39 1.82
CA ALA A 48 7.29 -22.26 0.66
C ALA A 48 8.65 -22.30 -0.05
N ASP A 49 9.04 -23.49 -0.51
CA ASP A 49 10.25 -23.64 -1.30
C ASP A 49 10.05 -23.02 -2.70
N ALA A 50 10.99 -22.17 -3.11
CA ALA A 50 11.02 -21.58 -4.45
C ALA A 50 11.08 -22.63 -5.57
N SER A 51 11.55 -23.85 -5.29
CA SER A 51 11.56 -24.97 -6.25
C SER A 51 10.20 -25.68 -6.40
N GLY A 52 9.24 -25.42 -5.51
CA GLY A 52 7.95 -26.11 -5.45
C GLY A 52 8.01 -27.54 -4.88
N ALA A 53 9.18 -28.02 -4.46
CA ALA A 53 9.35 -29.37 -3.91
C ALA A 53 8.86 -29.53 -2.47
N GLY A 54 8.86 -28.45 -1.68
CA GLY A 54 8.53 -28.46 -0.25
C GLY A 54 7.53 -27.38 0.15
N LYS A 55 6.66 -27.70 1.12
CA LYS A 55 5.67 -26.77 1.67
C LYS A 55 6.27 -25.77 2.66
N ASP A 56 7.34 -26.15 3.35
CA ASP A 56 8.02 -25.32 4.34
C ASP A 56 9.53 -25.66 4.37
N VAL A 57 10.39 -24.70 4.04
CA VAL A 57 11.86 -24.90 4.07
C VAL A 57 12.40 -25.13 5.49
N TYR A 58 11.62 -24.81 6.53
CA TYR A 58 11.98 -25.05 7.93
C TYR A 58 11.45 -26.39 8.48
N GLU A 59 10.75 -27.20 7.68
CA GLU A 59 10.15 -28.46 8.13
C GLU A 59 11.17 -29.40 8.78
N PHE A 60 12.37 -29.52 8.18
CA PHE A 60 13.46 -30.32 8.74
C PHE A 60 13.85 -29.86 10.15
N VAL A 61 14.14 -28.56 10.33
CA VAL A 61 14.58 -28.02 11.62
C VAL A 61 13.48 -28.05 12.68
N LYS A 62 12.21 -27.93 12.27
CA LYS A 62 11.03 -28.13 13.13
C LYS A 62 10.93 -29.57 13.61
N SER A 63 11.10 -30.56 12.71
CA SER A 63 10.96 -31.98 13.05
C SER A 63 12.02 -32.49 14.04
N ILE A 64 13.23 -31.93 14.02
CA ILE A 64 14.31 -32.26 14.97
C ILE A 64 14.25 -31.42 16.26
N GLY A 65 13.21 -30.60 16.45
CA GLY A 65 13.01 -29.80 17.66
C GLY A 65 13.98 -28.63 17.85
N LYS A 66 14.67 -28.20 16.79
CA LYS A 66 15.64 -27.10 16.82
C LYS A 66 15.07 -25.74 16.38
N PHE A 67 13.79 -25.68 16.03
CA PHE A 67 13.15 -24.42 15.62
C PHE A 67 12.64 -23.60 16.82
N LYS A 68 12.84 -22.28 16.78
CA LYS A 68 12.35 -21.31 17.78
C LYS A 68 11.55 -20.22 17.08
N GLU A 69 10.27 -20.16 17.40
CA GLU A 69 9.36 -19.18 16.80
C GLU A 69 9.62 -17.77 17.33
N THR A 70 9.69 -16.81 16.41
CA THR A 70 9.70 -15.37 16.70
C THR A 70 8.39 -14.73 16.25
N LYS A 71 8.11 -13.53 16.77
CA LYS A 71 6.95 -12.74 16.35
C LYS A 71 7.40 -11.64 15.40
N ARG A 72 6.60 -11.40 14.35
CA ARG A 72 6.77 -10.27 13.45
C ARG A 72 6.46 -8.97 14.20
N THR A 73 7.06 -7.87 13.75
CA THR A 73 6.72 -6.54 14.24
C THR A 73 5.68 -5.94 13.31
N ASP A 74 4.54 -5.54 13.87
CA ASP A 74 3.44 -4.97 13.10
C ASP A 74 3.78 -3.53 12.65
N GLY A 75 3.22 -3.12 11.51
CA GLY A 75 3.39 -1.76 10.98
C GLY A 75 4.73 -1.46 10.31
N ILE A 76 5.63 -2.44 10.16
CA ILE A 76 6.91 -2.27 9.46
C ILE A 76 7.27 -3.48 8.58
N SER A 77 7.63 -3.22 7.33
CA SER A 77 8.21 -4.22 6.43
C SER A 77 9.00 -3.55 5.30
N THR A 78 9.86 -4.32 4.62
CA THR A 78 10.56 -3.81 3.43
C THR A 78 9.58 -3.34 2.35
N SER A 79 8.50 -4.08 2.14
CA SER A 79 7.45 -3.72 1.18
C SER A 79 6.76 -2.41 1.58
N ASP A 80 6.42 -2.25 2.86
CA ASP A 80 5.82 -1.02 3.38
C ASP A 80 6.73 0.20 3.18
N ILE A 81 8.03 0.09 3.49
CA ILE A 81 9.01 1.17 3.22
C ILE A 81 9.05 1.52 1.72
N ILE A 82 9.10 0.51 0.85
CA ILE A 82 9.09 0.72 -0.61
C ILE A 82 7.79 1.41 -1.03
N MET A 83 6.64 0.97 -0.52
CA MET A 83 5.33 1.54 -0.85
C MET A 83 5.23 3.02 -0.43
N ARG A 84 5.72 3.37 0.77
CA ARG A 84 5.76 4.78 1.24
C ARG A 84 6.56 5.67 0.27
N ILE A 85 7.76 5.22 -0.11
CA ILE A 85 8.62 5.95 -1.07
C ILE A 85 7.92 6.10 -2.44
N LEU A 86 7.25 5.05 -2.92
CA LEU A 86 6.55 5.09 -4.21
C LEU A 86 5.30 5.99 -4.18
N LYS A 87 4.54 5.98 -3.09
CA LYS A 87 3.38 6.87 -2.88
C LYS A 87 3.82 8.33 -2.96
N ASP A 88 4.89 8.67 -2.24
CA ASP A 88 5.46 10.02 -2.23
C ASP A 88 6.04 10.41 -3.60
N TYR A 89 6.67 9.47 -4.31
CA TYR A 89 7.16 9.71 -5.67
C TYR A 89 6.03 10.04 -6.64
N ASN A 90 4.91 9.32 -6.59
CA ASN A 90 3.77 9.60 -7.45
C ASN A 90 3.18 10.99 -7.16
N GLN A 91 3.08 11.39 -5.89
CA GLN A 91 2.67 12.74 -5.51
C GLN A 91 3.67 13.80 -5.99
N TYR A 92 4.97 13.53 -5.87
CA TYR A 92 6.03 14.40 -6.37
C TYR A 92 5.91 14.64 -7.88
N VAL A 93 5.72 13.58 -8.66
CA VAL A 93 5.55 13.68 -10.12
C VAL A 93 4.35 14.56 -10.46
N MET A 94 3.22 14.33 -9.81
CA MET A 94 1.98 15.06 -10.04
C MET A 94 2.12 16.55 -9.75
N ARG A 95 2.68 16.88 -8.59
CA ARG A 95 2.89 18.26 -8.17
C ARG A 95 3.80 19.01 -9.14
N ASN A 96 4.82 18.35 -9.69
CA ASN A 96 5.72 19.00 -10.65
C ASN A 96 5.12 19.09 -12.05
N LEU A 97 4.31 18.13 -12.48
CA LEU A 97 3.55 18.24 -13.73
C LEU A 97 2.56 19.42 -13.68
N ASP A 98 1.86 19.60 -12.56
CA ASP A 98 0.96 20.75 -12.34
C ASP A 98 1.71 22.09 -12.30
N ARG A 99 2.97 22.09 -11.86
CA ARG A 99 3.88 23.26 -11.92
C ARG A 99 4.44 23.55 -13.32
N GLY A 100 4.18 22.69 -14.30
CA GLY A 100 4.59 22.88 -15.69
C GLY A 100 5.89 22.17 -16.09
N TYR A 101 6.48 21.33 -15.25
CA TYR A 101 7.61 20.49 -15.65
C TYR A 101 7.17 19.46 -16.69
N THR A 102 8.05 19.13 -17.65
CA THR A 102 7.71 18.12 -18.64
C THR A 102 7.99 16.71 -18.12
N ARG A 103 7.28 15.71 -18.64
CA ARG A 103 7.50 14.29 -18.32
C ARG A 103 8.95 13.84 -18.53
N LYS A 104 9.64 14.42 -19.52
CA LYS A 104 11.02 14.06 -19.87
C LYS A 104 11.97 14.53 -18.79
N ASP A 105 11.74 15.71 -18.23
CA ASP A 105 12.54 16.28 -17.14
C ASP A 105 12.40 15.45 -15.85
N LEU A 106 11.23 14.85 -15.64
CA LEU A 106 10.94 14.02 -14.48
C LEU A 106 11.33 12.53 -14.67
N GLY A 107 11.81 12.14 -15.86
CA GLY A 107 12.12 10.75 -16.19
C GLY A 107 10.88 9.84 -16.21
N VAL A 108 9.69 10.40 -16.43
CA VAL A 108 8.42 9.68 -16.34
C VAL A 108 7.95 9.19 -17.72
N SER A 109 7.56 7.92 -17.77
CA SER A 109 6.91 7.32 -18.95
C SER A 109 5.61 8.05 -19.31
N TYR A 110 5.32 8.16 -20.61
CA TYR A 110 4.09 8.78 -21.10
C TYR A 110 2.82 8.10 -20.56
N VAL A 111 2.83 6.77 -20.48
CA VAL A 111 1.68 6.00 -19.95
C VAL A 111 1.48 6.32 -18.47
N LYS A 112 2.57 6.38 -17.70
CA LYS A 112 2.53 6.72 -16.28
C LYS A 112 1.99 8.14 -16.07
N GLU A 113 2.44 9.12 -16.86
CA GLU A 113 1.92 10.49 -16.81
C GLU A 113 0.41 10.55 -17.07
N LYS A 114 -0.08 9.87 -18.11
CA LYS A 114 -1.51 9.88 -18.47
C LYS A 114 -2.37 9.18 -17.42
N ARG A 115 -1.94 8.01 -16.90
CA ARG A 115 -2.60 7.30 -15.80
C ARG A 115 -2.69 8.19 -14.57
N LEU A 116 -1.57 8.80 -14.19
CA LEU A 116 -1.50 9.75 -13.09
C LEU A 116 -2.52 10.89 -13.30
N ARG A 117 -2.52 11.57 -14.46
CA ARG A 117 -3.48 12.65 -14.75
C ARG A 117 -4.95 12.22 -14.64
N VAL A 118 -5.29 11.01 -15.09
CA VAL A 118 -6.66 10.46 -14.96
C VAL A 118 -7.02 10.26 -13.48
N ASN A 119 -6.15 9.64 -12.69
CA ASN A 119 -6.38 9.44 -11.25
C ASN A 119 -6.56 10.78 -10.51
N MET A 120 -5.81 11.81 -10.89
CA MET A 120 -6.01 13.16 -10.35
C MET A 120 -7.35 13.78 -10.73
N GLY A 121 -7.79 13.57 -11.99
CA GLY A 121 -9.10 14.01 -12.46
C GLY A 121 -10.24 13.33 -11.70
N LEU A 122 -10.11 12.02 -11.47
CA LEU A 122 -11.01 11.22 -10.66
C LEU A 122 -11.09 11.72 -9.21
N LYS A 123 -9.95 11.94 -8.56
CA LYS A 123 -9.91 12.47 -7.18
C LYS A 123 -10.60 13.83 -7.07
N LYS A 124 -10.32 14.75 -7.99
CA LYS A 124 -10.99 16.07 -8.05
C LYS A 124 -12.50 15.94 -8.30
N LEU A 125 -12.93 14.94 -9.08
CA LEU A 125 -14.35 14.66 -9.29
C LEU A 125 -15.01 14.13 -8.01
N ARG A 126 -14.41 13.13 -7.35
CA ARG A 126 -14.87 12.58 -6.08
C ARG A 126 -15.00 13.67 -5.01
N GLU A 127 -14.02 14.55 -4.88
CA GLU A 127 -14.07 15.71 -3.97
C GLU A 127 -15.22 16.68 -4.30
N ARG A 128 -15.49 16.94 -5.59
CA ARG A 128 -16.62 17.81 -6.01
C ARG A 128 -17.96 17.15 -5.70
N VAL A 129 -18.06 15.85 -5.92
CA VAL A 129 -19.25 15.05 -5.63
C VAL A 129 -19.52 15.04 -4.12
N LYS A 130 -18.50 14.77 -3.28
CA LYS A 130 -18.61 14.82 -1.81
C LYS A 130 -19.10 16.18 -1.32
N LYS A 131 -18.52 17.28 -1.82
CA LYS A 131 -18.98 18.66 -1.52
C LYS A 131 -20.41 18.94 -1.98
N GLN A 132 -20.87 18.32 -3.07
CA GLN A 132 -22.26 18.44 -3.52
C GLN A 132 -23.20 17.62 -2.65
N GLN A 133 -22.82 16.41 -2.25
CA GLN A 133 -23.57 15.57 -1.31
C GLN A 133 -23.76 16.30 0.01
N GLU A 134 -22.70 16.87 0.60
CA GLU A 134 -22.77 17.67 1.84
C GLU A 134 -23.76 18.84 1.71
N LYS A 135 -23.64 19.66 0.65
CA LYS A 135 -24.55 20.80 0.38
C LYS A 135 -26.00 20.37 0.14
N VAL A 136 -26.21 19.25 -0.52
CA VAL A 136 -27.54 18.68 -0.75
C VAL A 136 -28.10 18.16 0.57
N GLY A 137 -27.29 17.50 1.39
CA GLY A 137 -27.65 17.07 2.75
C GLY A 137 -28.08 18.23 3.65
N GLU A 138 -27.33 19.34 3.68
CA GLU A 138 -27.68 20.55 4.43
C GLU A 138 -29.01 21.18 3.95
N LYS A 139 -29.20 21.27 2.63
CA LYS A 139 -30.43 21.79 2.03
C LYS A 139 -31.63 20.90 2.32
N ILE A 140 -31.47 19.57 2.21
CA ILE A 140 -32.50 18.59 2.56
C ILE A 140 -32.81 18.66 4.05
N GLN A 141 -31.82 18.83 4.93
CA GLN A 141 -32.04 19.01 6.37
C GLN A 141 -32.88 20.26 6.66
N THR A 142 -32.61 21.36 5.95
CA THR A 142 -33.36 22.62 6.08
C THR A 142 -34.80 22.48 5.59
N VAL A 143 -35.01 21.82 4.44
CA VAL A 143 -36.33 21.56 3.87
C VAL A 143 -37.12 20.54 4.70
N ALA A 144 -36.49 19.49 5.22
CA ALA A 144 -37.12 18.49 6.09
C ALA A 144 -37.57 19.11 7.43
N LYS A 145 -36.76 19.98 8.03
CA LYS A 145 -37.16 20.80 9.20
C LYS A 145 -38.36 21.71 8.90
N THR A 146 -38.45 22.21 7.67
CA THR A 146 -39.53 23.10 7.21
C THR A 146 -40.81 22.34 6.82
N ALA A 147 -40.68 21.13 6.26
CA ALA A 147 -41.78 20.38 5.65
C ALA A 147 -42.31 19.21 6.50
N ARG A 148 -41.68 18.84 7.63
CA ARG A 148 -42.01 17.61 8.40
C ARG A 148 -42.09 16.35 7.52
N ILE A 149 -41.17 16.21 6.56
CA ILE A 149 -41.09 15.04 5.68
C ILE A 149 -39.93 14.13 6.13
N HIS A 150 -40.16 12.82 6.14
CA HIS A 150 -39.21 11.78 6.57
C HIS A 150 -37.90 11.83 5.78
N ARG A 151 -36.78 11.92 6.52
CA ARG A 151 -35.44 12.37 6.10
C ARG A 151 -34.57 11.29 5.42
N ASN A 152 -34.89 10.01 5.55
CA ASN A 152 -33.84 8.98 5.48
C ASN A 152 -33.75 8.23 4.12
N GLU A 153 -34.86 7.96 3.45
CA GLU A 153 -34.86 7.08 2.27
C GLU A 153 -34.30 7.70 0.98
N TRP A 154 -34.42 9.03 0.81
CA TRP A 154 -33.99 9.70 -0.42
C TRP A 154 -32.50 9.99 -0.48
N VAL A 155 -31.90 10.32 0.67
CA VAL A 155 -30.46 10.62 0.77
C VAL A 155 -29.66 9.33 0.61
N GLU A 156 -30.06 8.26 1.31
CA GLU A 156 -29.43 6.94 1.19
C GLU A 156 -29.53 6.37 -0.24
N ASN A 157 -30.67 6.56 -0.92
CA ASN A 157 -30.80 6.14 -2.32
C ASN A 157 -29.91 6.96 -3.28
N ALA A 158 -29.73 8.26 -3.02
CA ALA A 158 -28.86 9.10 -3.85
C ALA A 158 -27.38 8.75 -3.64
N ASP A 159 -26.95 8.57 -2.40
CA ASP A 159 -25.57 8.21 -2.06
C ASP A 159 -25.21 6.82 -2.60
N ARG A 160 -26.14 5.85 -2.54
CA ARG A 160 -25.97 4.53 -3.14
C ARG A 160 -25.86 4.57 -4.66
N LEU A 161 -26.62 5.44 -5.33
CA LEU A 161 -26.55 5.62 -6.79
C LEU A 161 -25.24 6.28 -7.23
N VAL A 162 -24.75 7.26 -6.45
CA VAL A 162 -23.47 7.94 -6.71
C VAL A 162 -22.30 6.99 -6.46
N ALA A 163 -22.31 6.24 -5.36
CA ALA A 163 -21.30 5.23 -5.06
C ALA A 163 -21.23 4.15 -6.15
N GLY A 164 -22.39 3.58 -6.54
CA GLY A 164 -22.44 2.60 -7.62
C GLY A 164 -22.01 3.17 -8.99
N PHE A 165 -22.30 4.45 -9.26
CA PHE A 165 -21.79 5.10 -10.48
C PHE A 165 -20.27 5.26 -10.47
N LEU A 166 -19.69 5.69 -9.34
CA LEU A 166 -18.24 5.86 -9.20
C LEU A 166 -17.53 4.51 -9.32
N GLU A 167 -18.05 3.48 -8.66
CA GLU A 167 -17.54 2.11 -8.74
C GLU A 167 -17.57 1.58 -10.19
N MET A 168 -18.71 1.71 -10.88
CA MET A 168 -18.82 1.32 -12.29
C MET A 168 -17.90 2.13 -13.22
N PHE A 169 -17.65 3.40 -12.90
CA PHE A 169 -16.76 4.26 -13.68
C PHE A 169 -15.28 3.94 -13.44
N GLU A 170 -14.91 3.64 -12.20
CA GLU A 170 -13.57 3.20 -11.81
C GLU A 170 -13.26 1.83 -12.44
N GLU A 171 -14.19 0.87 -12.36
CA GLU A 171 -14.08 -0.39 -13.10
C GLU A 171 -13.93 -0.17 -14.61
N GLY A 172 -14.67 0.78 -15.19
CA GLY A 172 -14.56 1.15 -16.60
C GLY A 172 -13.19 1.72 -16.96
N CYS A 173 -12.63 2.56 -16.08
CA CYS A 173 -11.29 3.12 -16.22
C CYS A 173 -10.20 2.04 -16.08
N HIS A 174 -10.38 1.07 -15.17
CA HIS A 174 -9.50 -0.08 -15.03
C HIS A 174 -9.53 -0.98 -16.27
N LYS A 175 -10.73 -1.32 -16.78
CA LYS A 175 -10.92 -2.09 -18.02
C LYS A 175 -10.33 -1.38 -19.24
N MET A 176 -10.42 -0.06 -19.30
CA MET A 176 -9.78 0.74 -20.33
C MET A 176 -8.26 0.79 -20.17
N GLY A 177 -7.77 0.89 -18.94
CA GLY A 177 -6.34 0.84 -18.60
C GLY A 177 -5.70 -0.50 -19.00
N THR A 178 -6.36 -1.62 -18.71
CA THR A 178 -5.94 -2.96 -19.12
C THR A 178 -6.01 -3.12 -20.65
N ALA A 179 -7.09 -2.69 -21.31
CA ALA A 179 -7.19 -2.76 -22.77
C ALA A 179 -6.13 -1.92 -23.51
N ILE A 180 -5.75 -0.75 -22.97
CA ILE A 180 -4.66 0.07 -23.50
C ILE A 180 -3.31 -0.63 -23.28
N LYS A 181 -3.10 -1.24 -22.10
CA LYS A 181 -1.90 -2.03 -21.77
C LYS A 181 -1.76 -3.22 -22.72
N ASP A 182 -2.82 -3.99 -22.94
CA ASP A 182 -2.85 -5.15 -23.83
C ASP A 182 -2.53 -4.75 -25.27
N ARG A 183 -3.12 -3.66 -25.77
CA ARG A 183 -2.78 -3.11 -27.10
C ARG A 183 -1.33 -2.68 -27.23
N ILE A 184 -0.73 -2.11 -26.18
CA ILE A 184 0.68 -1.71 -26.18
C ILE A 184 1.57 -2.95 -26.13
N GLN A 185 1.19 -3.97 -25.35
CA GLN A 185 1.91 -5.23 -25.19
C GLN A 185 1.87 -6.09 -26.46
N GLU A 186 0.75 -6.13 -27.18
CA GLU A 186 0.64 -6.74 -28.52
C GLU A 186 1.55 -6.04 -29.54
N ARG A 187 1.61 -4.70 -29.48
CA ARG A 187 2.48 -3.90 -30.37
C ARG A 187 3.97 -4.12 -30.08
N LEU A 188 4.33 -4.28 -28.81
CA LEU A 188 5.69 -4.59 -28.35
C LEU A 188 6.07 -6.05 -28.60
N ARG A 189 5.13 -7.00 -28.67
CA ARG A 189 5.41 -8.38 -29.12
C ARG A 189 5.68 -8.47 -30.62
N GLY A 190 5.10 -7.58 -31.44
CA GLY A 190 5.34 -7.51 -32.89
C GLY A 190 6.69 -6.92 -33.30
N GLN A 191 7.36 -6.18 -32.41
CA GLN A 191 8.74 -5.75 -32.56
C GLN A 191 9.59 -6.62 -31.63
N GLN A 192 10.53 -7.42 -32.17
CA GLN A 192 11.44 -8.25 -31.39
C GLN A 192 12.33 -7.41 -30.44
N LEU A 193 11.79 -6.97 -29.31
CA LEU A 193 12.50 -6.36 -28.19
C LEU A 193 12.27 -7.21 -26.96
N ARG A 194 13.09 -8.25 -26.86
CA ARG A 194 13.15 -9.15 -25.71
C ARG A 194 13.90 -8.43 -24.59
N GLY A 195 13.19 -7.71 -23.73
CA GLY A 195 13.79 -7.18 -22.50
C GLY A 195 13.13 -5.96 -21.90
N LEU A 196 11.84 -6.02 -21.55
CA LEU A 196 11.23 -5.14 -20.54
C LEU A 196 10.03 -5.86 -19.92
N ILE A 197 10.30 -6.84 -19.06
CA ILE A 197 9.32 -7.33 -18.09
C ILE A 197 9.54 -6.48 -16.83
N TYR A 198 8.64 -5.53 -16.56
CA TYR A 198 8.56 -4.86 -15.27
C TYR A 198 7.16 -5.06 -14.70
N ASP A 199 7.14 -5.87 -13.64
CA ASP A 199 6.19 -6.08 -12.55
C ASP A 199 4.69 -6.23 -12.87
N GLU A 200 4.26 -7.49 -12.93
CA GLU A 200 2.87 -7.95 -12.88
C GLU A 200 2.26 -7.98 -11.47
N GLU A 201 3.04 -7.76 -10.40
CA GLU A 201 2.60 -8.05 -9.02
C GLU A 201 2.15 -6.82 -8.22
N PHE A 202 2.25 -5.61 -8.78
CA PHE A 202 2.06 -4.35 -8.02
C PHE A 202 0.69 -3.67 -8.21
N ASP A 203 -0.22 -4.22 -9.03
CA ASP A 203 -1.45 -3.53 -9.45
C ASP A 203 -2.72 -3.94 -8.65
N VAL A 204 -2.62 -4.71 -7.55
CA VAL A 204 -3.81 -5.29 -6.85
C VAL A 204 -4.32 -4.51 -5.62
N PHE A 205 -3.60 -3.52 -5.08
CA PHE A 205 -3.97 -2.91 -3.78
C PHE A 205 -4.30 -1.41 -3.84
N TYR A 206 -4.98 -0.96 -4.89
CA TYR A 206 -5.74 0.31 -4.82
C TYR A 206 -7.18 0.01 -4.43
N ASP A 207 -7.39 -0.63 -3.29
CA ASP A 207 -8.62 -0.44 -2.54
C ASP A 207 -8.33 0.73 -1.59
N ASP A 208 -8.67 1.94 -2.01
CA ASP A 208 -8.53 3.18 -1.24
C ASP A 208 -9.75 3.27 -0.29
N SER A 209 -9.94 2.19 0.49
CA SER A 209 -10.82 2.09 1.65
C SER A 209 -10.07 2.50 2.92
N ASP A 210 -9.25 3.55 2.81
CA ASP A 210 -8.89 4.34 3.99
C ASP A 210 -10.14 5.17 4.32
N GLU A 211 -11.03 4.58 5.13
CA GLU A 211 -11.95 5.33 5.98
C GLU A 211 -11.07 6.27 6.82
N ASP A 212 -11.24 7.57 6.60
CA ASP A 212 -10.67 8.61 7.45
C ASP A 212 -11.26 8.39 8.87
N GLU A 213 -10.55 7.66 9.75
CA GLU A 213 -10.76 7.71 11.20
C GLU A 213 -10.28 9.10 11.67
N ASP A 214 -11.20 10.07 11.67
CA ASP A 214 -11.01 11.35 12.33
C ASP A 214 -10.97 11.10 13.85
N GLU A 215 -9.77 10.89 14.41
CA GLU A 215 -9.51 11.07 15.84
C GLU A 215 -9.65 12.56 16.17
N GLU A 216 -10.81 12.97 16.71
CA GLU A 216 -10.94 14.27 17.36
C GLU A 216 -10.23 14.25 18.72
N GLU A 217 -8.98 14.72 18.74
CA GLU A 217 -8.31 15.20 19.94
C GLU A 217 -8.61 16.70 20.17
N ASP A 218 -8.95 16.97 21.43
CA ASP A 218 -8.76 18.21 22.21
C ASP A 218 -9.93 19.19 22.38
N GLU A 219 -10.41 19.24 23.64
CA GLU A 219 -10.47 20.50 24.38
C GLU A 219 -10.36 20.22 25.90
N GLU A 220 -9.13 20.17 26.41
CA GLU A 220 -8.83 20.25 27.84
C GLU A 220 -9.08 21.70 28.30
N LYS A 221 -10.12 21.91 29.13
CA LYS A 221 -10.45 23.23 29.69
C LYS A 221 -9.64 23.48 30.97
N ASP A 222 -8.66 24.36 30.85
CA ASP A 222 -8.03 25.06 31.98
C ASP A 222 -9.09 25.82 32.79
N TYR A 223 -9.32 25.41 34.03
CA TYR A 223 -10.02 26.21 35.03
C TYR A 223 -8.99 27.05 35.81
N TYR A 224 -9.11 28.37 35.70
CA TYR A 224 -8.43 29.32 36.56
C TYR A 224 -8.92 29.17 38.00
N ASP A 225 -8.02 28.80 38.91
CA ASP A 225 -8.19 28.95 40.34
C ASP A 225 -8.02 30.44 40.67
N ASN A 226 -9.10 31.08 41.15
CA ASN A 226 -9.01 32.41 41.75
C ASN A 226 -8.70 32.23 43.23
N GLU A 227 -7.49 32.64 43.65
CA GLU A 227 -7.18 32.91 45.05
C GLU A 227 -7.99 34.12 45.55
N ASP A 228 -8.47 33.97 46.79
CA ASP A 228 -8.69 34.97 47.83
C ASP A 228 -9.72 36.10 47.64
N GLU A 229 -10.75 36.10 48.49
CA GLU A 229 -10.96 37.20 49.46
C GLU A 229 -12.00 36.85 50.56
N LYS A 230 -11.50 36.88 51.81
CA LYS A 230 -12.16 37.15 53.13
C LYS A 230 -13.24 36.25 53.72
#